data_AF-A0A916MK57-F1
#
_entry.id   AF-A0A916MK57-F1
#
_cell.length_a   1.000
_cell.length_b   1.000
_cell.length_c   1.000
_cell.angle_alpha   90.00
_cell.angle_beta   90.00
_cell.angle_gamma   90.00
#
_symmetry.space_group_name_H-M   'P 1'
#
loop_
_entity.id
_entity.type
_entity.pdbx_description
1 polymer ?
#
loop_
_entity_poly.entity_id
_entity_poly.type
_entity_poly.pdbx_seq_one_letter_code
_entity_poly.pdbx_strand_id
1 'polypeptide(L)'
;MKHTEIFSRILIITGIFLAVGVPLFFWSGTPLIHARISESGGWNPDVIKANVNEPLHLKLTSDDVVHGFAVGQMDMQSVDVLPGKVTDITLNFDKPGIYTFFCTRWCGLNHWRMRGTIEVEGTSDSLEAGSEPALSEVEVPLYVTLDLNLDEPHDAPVIPNSQPSAINGQQLAINLPIDLSVDTYRARSPYQVFDELNNTSLTEAQRWDMVAYIWQSNTNKESLANGQKLYAQNCAACHGENGTGDGVFADDLAASGEASMQTMTGADTMMMQTPVDFTDPARMLGASPALLQGKILRGGMGTGMPMWGSIFTEKQIWDLIAYLYSFQFNYQ
;
A
#
# COMPACT_ATOMS: atom_id res chain seq x y z
N MET A 1 53.65 -26.02 -32.75
CA MET A 1 52.21 -25.65 -32.78
C MET A 1 52.06 -24.40 -33.63
N LYS A 2 51.12 -24.39 -34.59
CA LYS A 2 50.95 -23.25 -35.50
C LYS A 2 50.36 -22.07 -34.70
N HIS A 3 50.92 -20.87 -34.85
CA HIS A 3 50.52 -19.66 -34.09
C HIS A 3 49.00 -19.39 -34.09
N THR A 4 48.31 -19.80 -35.16
CA THR A 4 46.85 -19.73 -35.30
C THR A 4 46.08 -20.61 -34.30
N GLU A 5 46.58 -21.80 -33.94
CA GLU A 5 45.92 -22.65 -32.93
C GLU A 5 46.05 -22.10 -31.52
N ILE A 6 47.18 -21.45 -31.22
CA ILE A 6 47.43 -20.84 -29.91
C ILE A 6 46.49 -19.63 -29.74
N PHE A 7 46.35 -18.81 -30.79
CA PHE A 7 45.47 -17.64 -30.77
C PHE A 7 44.00 -18.03 -30.58
N SER A 8 43.49 -19.04 -31.30
CA SER A 8 42.11 -19.51 -31.13
C SER A 8 41.84 -20.10 -29.75
N ARG A 9 42.80 -20.81 -29.15
CA ARG A 9 42.66 -21.35 -27.77
C ARG A 9 42.60 -20.23 -26.73
N ILE A 10 43.42 -19.18 -26.88
CA ILE A 10 43.36 -18.02 -26.00
C ILE A 10 41.99 -17.33 -26.13
N LEU A 11 41.50 -17.13 -27.35
CA LEU A 11 40.21 -16.50 -27.59
C LEU A 11 39.03 -17.29 -26.99
N ILE A 12 39.06 -18.62 -27.09
CA ILE A 12 38.04 -19.50 -26.49
C ILE A 12 38.13 -19.48 -24.96
N ILE A 13 39.33 -19.59 -24.38
CA ILE A 13 39.51 -19.58 -22.92
C ILE A 13 39.09 -18.23 -22.34
N THR A 14 39.49 -17.12 -22.95
CA THR A 14 39.06 -15.77 -22.56
C THR A 14 37.56 -15.60 -22.73
N GLY A 15 36.97 -16.11 -23.82
CA GLY A 15 35.52 -16.09 -24.04
C GLY A 15 34.75 -16.88 -22.98
N ILE A 16 35.22 -18.07 -22.60
CA ILE A 16 34.62 -18.87 -21.52
C ILE A 16 34.80 -18.19 -20.16
N PHE A 17 35.97 -17.62 -19.90
CA PHE A 17 36.23 -16.90 -18.65
C PHE A 17 35.36 -15.64 -18.53
N LEU A 18 35.15 -14.90 -19.62
CA LEU A 18 34.25 -13.76 -19.65
C LEU A 18 32.78 -14.19 -19.55
N ALA A 19 32.38 -15.30 -20.19
CA ALA A 19 31.00 -15.76 -20.19
C ALA A 19 30.59 -16.50 -18.90
N VAL A 20 31.54 -17.10 -18.17
CA VAL A 20 31.27 -17.94 -17.00
C VAL A 20 31.95 -17.41 -15.73
N GLY A 21 33.22 -17.02 -15.84
CA GLY A 21 34.00 -16.51 -14.71
C GLY A 21 33.49 -15.16 -14.20
N VAL A 22 33.10 -14.26 -15.10
CA VAL A 22 32.56 -12.94 -14.71
C VAL A 22 31.19 -13.06 -14.02
N PRO A 23 30.19 -13.80 -14.54
CA PRO A 23 28.93 -14.03 -13.82
C PRO A 23 29.13 -14.73 -12.47
N LEU A 24 29.99 -15.76 -12.40
CA LEU A 24 30.27 -16.46 -11.13
C LEU A 24 30.94 -15.54 -10.10
N PHE A 25 31.83 -14.65 -10.52
CA PHE A 25 32.47 -13.68 -9.64
C PHE A 25 31.44 -12.72 -9.04
N PHE A 26 30.57 -12.14 -9.87
CA PHE A 26 29.47 -11.28 -9.40
C PHE A 26 28.49 -12.03 -8.48
N TRP A 27 28.20 -13.30 -8.78
CA TRP A 27 27.29 -14.12 -7.96
C TRP A 27 27.89 -14.52 -6.61
N SER A 28 29.23 -14.59 -6.49
CA SER A 28 29.93 -14.84 -5.23
C SER A 28 29.99 -13.62 -4.30
N GLY A 29 29.87 -12.41 -4.87
CA GLY A 29 29.88 -11.14 -4.13
C GLY A 29 28.49 -10.62 -3.73
N THR A 30 27.41 -11.28 -4.16
CA THR A 30 26.05 -10.88 -3.82
C THR A 30 25.80 -10.99 -2.31
N PRO A 31 25.44 -9.92 -1.60
CA PRO A 31 25.16 -9.97 -0.18
C PRO A 31 23.97 -10.89 0.11
N LEU A 32 24.12 -11.74 1.13
CA LEU A 32 23.04 -12.55 1.68
C LEU A 32 22.29 -11.72 2.73
N ILE A 33 21.01 -11.47 2.48
CA ILE A 33 20.11 -10.78 3.38
C ILE A 33 19.45 -11.82 4.28
N HIS A 34 19.59 -11.60 5.59
CA HIS A 34 18.98 -12.42 6.63
C HIS A 34 17.68 -11.78 7.10
N ALA A 35 16.60 -12.56 7.10
CA ALA A 35 15.33 -12.19 7.71
C ALA A 35 15.20 -12.85 9.09
N ARG A 36 14.86 -12.03 10.09
CA ARG A 36 14.47 -12.44 11.45
C ARG A 36 13.24 -11.65 11.84
N ILE A 37 12.43 -12.14 12.78
CA ILE A 37 11.35 -11.36 13.38
C ILE A 37 11.87 -10.00 13.89
N SER A 38 11.02 -8.98 13.90
CA SER A 38 11.44 -7.60 14.20
C SER A 38 12.16 -7.48 15.55
N GLU A 39 11.71 -8.24 16.55
CA GLU A 39 12.29 -8.31 17.89
C GLU A 39 13.71 -8.88 17.91
N SER A 40 14.09 -9.62 16.88
CA SER A 40 15.39 -10.28 16.72
C SER A 40 16.31 -9.60 15.69
N GLY A 41 15.97 -8.35 15.30
CA GLY A 41 16.80 -7.51 14.44
C GLY A 41 16.28 -7.31 13.02
N GLY A 42 15.16 -7.94 12.64
CA GLY A 42 14.53 -7.69 11.34
C GLY A 42 15.37 -8.13 10.14
N TRP A 43 15.35 -7.33 9.09
CA TRP A 43 16.16 -7.52 7.89
C TRP A 43 17.62 -7.09 8.14
N ASN A 44 18.59 -7.88 7.70
CA ASN A 44 20.00 -7.52 7.78
C ASN A 44 20.77 -7.95 6.51
N PRO A 45 21.34 -7.01 5.73
CA PRO A 45 21.22 -5.56 5.91
C PRO A 45 19.78 -5.08 5.69
N ASP A 46 19.41 -3.98 6.36
CA ASP A 46 18.13 -3.27 6.20
C ASP A 46 18.21 -2.14 5.17
N VAL A 47 19.42 -1.72 4.79
CA VAL A 47 19.68 -0.75 3.71
C VAL A 47 20.50 -1.40 2.60
N ILE A 48 20.01 -1.30 1.37
CA ILE A 48 20.62 -1.86 0.17
C ILE A 48 20.84 -0.71 -0.82
N LYS A 49 21.98 -0.71 -1.51
CA LYS A 49 22.27 0.26 -2.58
C LYS A 49 22.11 -0.37 -3.96
N ALA A 50 21.60 0.39 -4.90
CA ALA A 50 21.42 -0.02 -6.29
C ALA A 50 21.58 1.18 -7.24
N ASN A 51 21.66 0.89 -8.54
CA ASN A 51 21.69 1.92 -9.58
C ASN A 51 20.54 1.71 -10.58
N VAL A 52 20.08 2.81 -11.16
CA VAL A 52 19.13 2.78 -12.29
C VAL A 52 19.73 1.98 -13.45
N ASN A 53 18.89 1.17 -14.10
CA ASN A 53 19.24 0.33 -15.26
C ASN A 53 20.31 -0.75 -14.99
N GLU A 54 20.72 -0.96 -13.74
CA GLU A 54 21.59 -2.06 -13.33
C GLU A 54 20.78 -3.12 -12.56
N PRO A 55 20.76 -4.39 -13.02
CA PRO A 55 20.08 -5.46 -12.30
C PRO A 55 20.64 -5.66 -10.89
N LEU A 56 19.79 -5.49 -9.87
CA LEU A 56 20.13 -5.77 -8.49
C LEU A 56 19.82 -7.23 -8.19
N HIS A 57 20.86 -8.06 -8.12
CA HIS A 57 20.76 -9.44 -7.65
C HIS A 57 20.79 -9.47 -6.13
N LEU A 58 19.84 -10.17 -5.50
CA LEU A 58 19.79 -10.36 -4.05
C LEU A 58 19.65 -11.84 -3.69
N LYS A 59 20.23 -12.22 -2.56
CA LYS A 59 20.05 -13.52 -1.93
C LYS A 59 19.35 -13.32 -0.60
N LEU A 60 18.26 -14.05 -0.37
CA LEU A 60 17.45 -13.94 0.84
C LEU A 60 17.47 -15.28 1.58
N THR A 61 17.57 -15.25 2.90
CA THR A 61 17.35 -16.42 3.76
C THR A 61 16.63 -15.99 5.04
N SER A 62 15.91 -16.93 5.66
CA SER A 62 15.41 -16.72 7.03
C SER A 62 16.28 -17.48 8.04
N ASP A 63 16.45 -16.87 9.21
CA ASP A 63 17.14 -17.46 10.36
C ASP A 63 16.14 -18.04 11.40
N ASP A 64 14.83 -17.83 11.22
CA ASP A 64 13.79 -18.23 12.18
C ASP A 64 12.52 -18.83 11.54
N VAL A 65 11.56 -18.00 11.13
CA VAL A 65 10.23 -18.38 10.61
C VAL A 65 10.11 -18.06 9.13
N VAL A 66 8.99 -18.43 8.51
CA VAL A 66 8.74 -18.02 7.11
C VAL A 66 8.48 -16.52 7.08
N HIS A 67 9.25 -15.82 6.24
CA HIS A 67 9.02 -14.42 5.90
C HIS A 67 8.53 -14.31 4.46
N GLY A 68 8.07 -13.12 4.11
CA GLY A 68 7.80 -12.73 2.74
C GLY A 68 8.68 -11.55 2.37
N PHE A 69 8.90 -11.33 1.08
CA PHE A 69 9.66 -10.19 0.58
C PHE A 69 8.93 -9.59 -0.62
N ALA A 70 8.61 -8.30 -0.51
CA ALA A 70 8.16 -7.48 -1.62
C ALA A 70 8.78 -6.09 -1.53
N VAL A 71 8.89 -5.42 -2.66
CA VAL A 71 9.37 -4.04 -2.77
C VAL A 71 8.20 -3.16 -3.16
N GLY A 72 7.98 -2.11 -2.38
CA GLY A 72 6.96 -1.10 -2.62
C GLY A 72 7.20 -0.38 -3.94
N GLN A 73 6.13 0.14 -4.53
CA GLN A 73 6.13 0.84 -5.82
C GLN A 73 6.63 0.01 -7.02
N MET A 74 6.80 -1.30 -6.85
CA MET A 74 7.13 -2.24 -7.93
C MET A 74 5.97 -3.19 -8.19
N ASP A 75 5.75 -3.54 -9.45
CA ASP A 75 4.83 -4.62 -9.82
C ASP A 75 5.58 -5.96 -9.73
N MET A 76 5.65 -6.50 -8.50
CA MET A 76 6.28 -7.78 -8.24
C MET A 76 5.36 -8.71 -7.43
N GLN A 77 5.49 -10.01 -7.69
CA GLN A 77 4.91 -11.00 -6.81
C GLN A 77 5.75 -11.10 -5.54
N SER A 78 5.07 -11.13 -4.39
CA SER A 78 5.68 -11.47 -3.11
C SER A 78 6.45 -12.79 -3.19
N VAL A 79 7.65 -12.82 -2.62
CA VAL A 79 8.51 -13.99 -2.58
C VAL A 79 8.56 -14.54 -1.15
N ASP A 80 8.40 -15.85 -0.99
CA ASP A 80 8.55 -16.50 0.31
C ASP A 80 10.04 -16.72 0.64
N VAL A 81 10.44 -16.33 1.84
CA VAL A 81 11.79 -16.46 2.38
C VAL A 81 11.76 -17.52 3.49
N LEU A 82 12.27 -18.71 3.17
CA LEU A 82 12.14 -19.90 4.03
C LEU A 82 13.36 -20.07 4.95
N PRO A 83 13.18 -20.60 6.18
CA PRO A 83 14.29 -20.87 7.10
C PRO A 83 15.35 -21.80 6.50
N GLY A 84 16.61 -21.37 6.56
CA GLY A 84 17.78 -22.15 6.11
C GLY A 84 17.86 -22.41 4.60
N LYS A 85 16.99 -21.79 3.79
CA LYS A 85 17.04 -21.87 2.32
C LYS A 85 17.37 -20.50 1.74
N VAL A 86 18.32 -20.49 0.82
CA VAL A 86 18.64 -19.30 0.04
C VAL A 86 17.69 -19.20 -1.15
N THR A 87 17.03 -18.06 -1.26
CA THR A 87 16.20 -17.67 -2.41
C THR A 87 16.90 -16.53 -3.15
N ASP A 88 17.18 -16.72 -4.44
CA ASP A 88 17.73 -15.69 -5.31
C ASP A 88 16.61 -14.89 -5.99
N ILE A 89 16.74 -13.56 -6.00
CA ILE A 89 15.85 -12.66 -6.75
C ILE A 89 16.67 -11.64 -7.54
N THR A 90 16.05 -11.07 -8.58
CA THR A 90 16.63 -9.96 -9.35
C THR A 90 15.61 -8.85 -9.48
N LEU A 91 16.02 -7.64 -9.13
CA LEU A 91 15.22 -6.43 -9.20
C LEU A 91 15.80 -5.50 -10.25
N ASN A 92 14.94 -4.77 -10.95
CA ASN A 92 15.34 -3.76 -11.93
C ASN A 92 14.65 -2.45 -11.57
N PHE A 93 15.41 -1.36 -11.59
CA PHE A 93 14.93 -0.02 -11.29
C PHE A 93 15.13 0.87 -12.50
N ASP A 94 14.06 1.55 -12.92
CA ASP A 94 14.03 2.48 -14.05
C ASP A 94 14.17 3.95 -13.60
N LYS A 95 14.02 4.22 -12.30
CA LYS A 95 14.05 5.55 -11.71
C LYS A 95 14.88 5.57 -10.42
N PRO A 96 15.61 6.67 -10.14
CA PRO A 96 16.27 6.85 -8.86
C PRO A 96 15.22 7.09 -7.76
N GLY A 97 15.56 6.74 -6.52
CA GLY A 97 14.66 6.92 -5.38
C GLY A 97 14.92 5.96 -4.24
N ILE A 98 14.08 6.06 -3.20
CA ILE A 98 14.10 5.15 -2.04
C ILE A 98 12.89 4.22 -2.14
N TYR A 99 13.16 2.94 -2.32
CA TYR A 99 12.13 1.90 -2.39
C TYR A 99 12.07 1.16 -1.06
N THR A 100 10.90 1.10 -0.42
CA THR A 100 10.73 0.34 0.82
C THR A 100 10.48 -1.13 0.48
N PHE A 101 11.33 -2.05 0.94
CA PHE A 101 10.98 -3.46 0.95
C PHE A 101 10.39 -3.86 2.30
N PHE A 102 9.47 -4.82 2.29
CA PHE A 102 8.68 -5.17 3.46
C PHE A 102 8.30 -6.65 3.47
N CYS A 103 8.01 -7.14 4.67
CA CYS A 103 7.53 -8.50 4.86
C CYS A 103 6.06 -8.61 4.49
N THR A 104 5.72 -9.65 3.74
CA THR A 104 4.35 -9.97 3.27
C THR A 104 3.80 -11.27 3.87
N ARG A 105 4.59 -11.95 4.71
CA ARG A 105 4.16 -13.10 5.51
C ARG A 105 4.18 -12.75 6.96
N TRP A 106 3.07 -13.04 7.64
CA TRP A 106 3.02 -12.85 9.08
C TRP A 106 4.10 -13.67 9.77
N CYS A 107 5.09 -12.98 10.33
CA CYS A 107 6.26 -13.58 10.95
C CYS A 107 6.28 -13.38 12.48
N GLY A 108 5.41 -12.53 13.03
CA GLY A 108 5.35 -12.23 14.46
C GLY A 108 4.51 -10.99 14.76
N LEU A 109 4.31 -10.67 16.04
CA LEU A 109 3.47 -9.56 16.49
C LEU A 109 3.88 -8.21 15.88
N ASN A 110 5.18 -7.95 15.81
CA ASN A 110 5.72 -6.76 15.19
C ASN A 110 5.99 -6.92 13.68
N HIS A 111 5.25 -7.79 12.98
CA HIS A 111 5.41 -8.05 11.54
C HIS A 111 5.44 -6.77 10.71
N TRP A 112 4.59 -5.79 11.04
CA TRP A 112 4.53 -4.52 10.31
C TRP A 112 5.83 -3.70 10.35
N ARG A 113 6.71 -3.94 11.33
CA ARG A 113 8.03 -3.30 11.46
C ARG A 113 9.11 -3.94 10.59
N MET A 114 8.82 -5.06 9.93
CA MET A 114 9.75 -5.78 9.06
C MET A 114 9.94 -5.06 7.72
N ARG A 115 10.69 -3.96 7.74
CA ARG A 115 10.90 -3.09 6.58
C ARG A 115 12.37 -2.72 6.46
N GLY A 116 12.80 -2.42 5.23
CA GLY A 116 14.10 -1.87 4.91
C GLY A 116 14.03 -1.04 3.63
N THR A 117 15.14 -0.49 3.18
CA THR A 117 15.22 0.40 2.01
C THR A 117 16.20 -0.09 0.96
N ILE A 118 15.83 0.14 -0.30
CA ILE A 118 16.74 0.09 -1.44
C ILE A 118 16.92 1.54 -1.92
N GLU A 119 18.13 2.07 -1.77
CA GLU A 119 18.54 3.39 -2.25
C GLU A 119 19.06 3.25 -3.68
N VAL A 120 18.30 3.77 -4.65
CA VAL A 120 18.62 3.69 -6.07
C VAL A 120 19.19 5.02 -6.54
N GLU A 121 20.45 5.02 -6.96
CA GLU A 121 21.16 6.18 -7.50
C GLU A 121 21.23 6.13 -9.05
N GLY A 122 21.54 7.27 -9.68
CA GLY A 122 21.76 7.37 -11.13
C GLY A 122 20.73 8.23 -11.87
N THR A 123 20.96 8.40 -13.17
CA THR A 123 20.09 9.17 -14.08
C THR A 123 19.28 8.23 -14.96
N SER A 124 17.96 8.39 -15.01
CA SER A 124 17.14 7.70 -16.02
C SER A 124 17.45 8.29 -17.41
N ASP A 125 17.57 7.44 -18.44
CA ASP A 125 17.92 7.82 -19.84
C ASP A 125 16.87 8.72 -20.55
N SER A 126 15.95 9.33 -19.80
CA SER A 126 14.84 10.16 -20.27
C SER A 126 14.85 11.60 -19.70
N LEU A 127 16.01 12.14 -19.35
CA LEU A 127 16.17 13.58 -19.18
C LEU A 127 16.72 14.19 -20.48
N GLU A 128 15.83 14.62 -21.38
CA GLU A 128 16.19 15.72 -22.27
C GLU A 128 16.66 16.91 -21.40
N ALA A 129 17.82 17.45 -21.75
CA ALA A 129 18.48 18.53 -21.03
C ALA A 129 17.56 19.75 -20.86
N GLY A 130 17.09 19.96 -19.63
CA GLY A 130 16.20 21.08 -19.35
C GLY A 130 15.47 21.04 -18.01
N SER A 131 16.03 20.42 -16.98
CA SER A 131 15.69 20.72 -15.59
C SER A 131 16.79 20.16 -14.70
N GLU A 132 17.19 20.92 -13.67
CA GLU A 132 17.83 20.35 -12.48
C GLU A 132 17.01 19.12 -12.01
N PRO A 133 17.51 18.22 -11.14
CA PRO A 133 16.62 17.26 -10.50
C PRO A 133 15.57 18.07 -9.73
N ALA A 134 14.47 18.38 -10.41
CA ALA A 134 13.24 18.71 -9.77
C ALA A 134 13.04 17.51 -8.87
N LEU A 135 13.07 17.75 -7.56
CA LEU A 135 12.14 17.10 -6.66
C LEU A 135 10.87 16.96 -7.50
N SER A 136 10.63 15.77 -8.05
CA SER A 136 9.43 15.46 -8.84
C SER A 136 8.32 16.14 -8.10
N GLU A 137 7.58 17.08 -8.73
CA GLU A 137 6.58 17.91 -8.05
C GLU A 137 5.95 17.05 -6.98
N VAL A 138 6.27 17.32 -5.70
CA VAL A 138 5.82 16.45 -4.63
C VAL A 138 4.33 16.70 -4.63
N GLU A 139 3.59 15.85 -5.35
CA GLU A 139 2.15 15.97 -5.47
C GLU A 139 1.63 15.91 -4.05
N VAL A 140 1.25 17.09 -3.56
CA VAL A 140 0.86 17.26 -2.18
C VAL A 140 -0.40 16.40 -2.02
N PRO A 141 -0.40 15.40 -1.12
CA PRO A 141 -1.55 14.53 -0.97
C PRO A 141 -2.84 15.30 -0.77
N LEU A 142 -3.94 14.80 -1.32
CA LEU A 142 -5.21 15.54 -1.37
C LEU A 142 -5.72 15.92 0.03
N TYR A 143 -5.50 15.09 1.04
CA TYR A 143 -5.87 15.43 2.42
C TYR A 143 -5.13 16.66 2.96
N VAL A 144 -3.90 16.91 2.50
CA VAL A 144 -3.12 18.10 2.88
C VAL A 144 -3.61 19.32 2.13
N THR A 145 -3.90 19.21 0.83
CA THR A 145 -4.42 20.34 0.04
C THR A 145 -5.82 20.77 0.49
N LEU A 146 -6.61 19.82 1.02
CA LEU A 146 -7.92 20.07 1.61
C LEU A 146 -7.88 20.45 3.10
N ASP A 147 -6.69 20.54 3.71
CA ASP A 147 -6.49 20.85 5.14
C ASP A 147 -7.31 19.94 6.08
N LEU A 148 -7.36 18.65 5.78
CA LEU A 148 -8.14 17.68 6.55
C LEU A 148 -7.41 17.27 7.82
N ASN A 149 -8.10 17.43 8.96
CA ASN A 149 -7.66 16.84 10.21
C ASN A 149 -8.01 15.34 10.23
N LEU A 150 -7.01 14.50 10.00
CA LEU A 150 -7.22 13.04 9.96
C LEU A 150 -7.73 12.47 11.28
N ASP A 151 -7.41 13.08 12.42
CA ASP A 151 -7.69 12.49 13.74
C ASP A 151 -8.98 13.02 14.38
N GLU A 152 -9.68 13.92 13.69
CA GLU A 152 -11.00 14.39 14.13
C GLU A 152 -12.07 13.31 13.90
N PRO A 153 -13.04 13.15 14.83
CA PRO A 153 -14.23 12.36 14.58
C PRO A 153 -14.97 12.87 13.34
N HIS A 154 -15.38 11.94 12.49
CA HIS A 154 -15.94 12.22 11.18
C HIS A 154 -17.11 11.28 10.92
N ASP A 155 -17.94 11.07 11.94
CA ASP A 155 -19.08 10.15 11.87
C ASP A 155 -20.24 10.79 11.10
N ALA A 156 -20.90 10.02 10.25
CA ALA A 156 -22.11 10.43 9.54
C ALA A 156 -23.28 10.61 10.53
N PRO A 157 -23.89 11.80 10.61
CA PRO A 157 -25.04 12.06 11.48
C PRO A 157 -26.30 11.27 11.11
N VAL A 158 -26.41 10.88 9.84
CA VAL A 158 -27.51 10.07 9.28
C VAL A 158 -26.90 8.91 8.53
N ILE A 159 -27.45 7.71 8.73
CA ILE A 159 -27.02 6.47 8.08
C ILE A 159 -28.21 5.80 7.38
N PRO A 160 -27.98 5.06 6.28
CA PRO A 160 -29.05 4.37 5.59
C PRO A 160 -29.56 3.17 6.41
N ASN A 161 -30.87 2.89 6.33
CA ASN A 161 -31.48 1.72 6.98
C ASN A 161 -31.17 0.39 6.26
N SER A 162 -30.64 0.44 5.05
CA SER A 162 -30.27 -0.70 4.21
C SER A 162 -29.12 -0.32 3.30
N GLN A 163 -28.33 -1.30 2.86
CA GLN A 163 -27.20 -1.06 1.94
C GLN A 163 -27.68 -0.34 0.66
N PRO A 164 -27.16 0.87 0.33
CA PRO A 164 -27.62 1.61 -0.83
C PRO A 164 -27.22 0.96 -2.16
N SER A 165 -28.09 1.08 -3.18
CA SER A 165 -27.92 0.46 -4.50
C SER A 165 -27.53 1.48 -5.56
N ALA A 166 -26.35 1.28 -6.17
CA ALA A 166 -25.89 2.10 -7.28
C ALA A 166 -26.78 1.98 -8.54
N ILE A 167 -27.41 0.82 -8.77
CA ILE A 167 -28.32 0.62 -9.91
C ILE A 167 -29.59 1.46 -9.73
N ASN A 168 -30.17 1.48 -8.53
CA ASN A 168 -31.31 2.35 -8.24
C ASN A 168 -30.92 3.82 -8.41
N GLY A 169 -29.75 4.22 -7.91
CA GLY A 169 -29.22 5.58 -8.06
C GLY A 169 -29.05 5.99 -9.53
N GLN A 170 -28.53 5.10 -10.37
CA GLN A 170 -28.37 5.33 -11.79
C GLN A 170 -29.71 5.65 -12.49
N GLN A 171 -30.79 4.96 -12.10
CA GLN A 171 -32.12 5.21 -12.67
C GLN A 171 -32.66 6.59 -12.30
N LEU A 172 -32.27 7.12 -11.14
CA LEU A 172 -32.67 8.44 -10.66
C LEU A 172 -31.87 9.58 -11.32
N ALA A 173 -30.62 9.32 -11.71
CA ALA A 173 -29.70 10.33 -12.25
C ALA A 173 -30.14 10.91 -13.61
N ILE A 174 -31.07 10.27 -14.32
CA ILE A 174 -31.58 10.72 -15.63
C ILE A 174 -32.20 12.13 -15.56
N ASN A 175 -32.69 12.56 -14.40
CA ASN A 175 -33.47 13.79 -14.25
C ASN A 175 -32.86 14.82 -13.28
N LEU A 176 -31.61 14.64 -12.85
CA LEU A 176 -30.95 15.53 -11.89
C LEU A 176 -29.56 15.94 -12.39
N PRO A 177 -29.18 17.22 -12.29
CA PRO A 177 -27.80 17.62 -12.52
C PRO A 177 -26.95 17.10 -11.35
N ILE A 178 -26.11 16.11 -11.62
CA ILE A 178 -25.24 15.50 -10.61
C ILE A 178 -23.81 15.57 -11.08
N ASP A 179 -22.94 16.03 -10.19
CA ASP A 179 -21.51 16.03 -10.43
C ASP A 179 -20.95 14.63 -10.21
N LEU A 180 -20.48 14.01 -11.29
CA LEU A 180 -19.82 12.70 -11.28
C LEU A 180 -18.29 12.85 -11.32
N SER A 181 -17.76 14.07 -11.14
CA SER A 181 -16.33 14.32 -11.18
C SER A 181 -15.58 13.57 -10.10
N VAL A 182 -14.35 13.18 -10.45
CA VAL A 182 -13.40 12.58 -9.50
C VAL A 182 -13.07 13.52 -8.34
N ASP A 183 -13.11 14.84 -8.58
CA ASP A 183 -12.81 15.86 -7.57
C ASP A 183 -13.86 15.85 -6.47
N THR A 184 -15.15 15.85 -6.85
CA THR A 184 -16.26 15.76 -5.88
C THR A 184 -16.24 14.42 -5.14
N TYR A 185 -16.06 13.31 -5.87
CA TYR A 185 -15.92 11.98 -5.25
C TYR A 185 -14.80 11.98 -4.20
N ARG A 186 -13.61 12.48 -4.53
CA ARG A 186 -12.46 12.39 -3.62
C ARG A 186 -12.54 13.36 -2.45
N ALA A 187 -13.07 14.57 -2.65
CA ALA A 187 -13.06 15.62 -1.63
C ALA A 187 -14.23 15.53 -0.64
N ARG A 188 -15.37 14.95 -1.04
CA ARG A 188 -16.58 14.89 -0.21
C ARG A 188 -16.77 13.52 0.43
N SER A 189 -17.31 13.49 1.65
CA SER A 189 -17.80 12.24 2.24
C SER A 189 -19.16 11.84 1.65
N PRO A 190 -19.52 10.55 1.67
CA PRO A 190 -20.85 10.11 1.26
C PRO A 190 -21.99 10.89 1.93
N TYR A 191 -21.86 11.21 3.23
CA TYR A 191 -22.84 12.00 3.96
C TYR A 191 -22.94 13.45 3.46
N GLN A 192 -21.81 14.09 3.13
CA GLN A 192 -21.84 15.44 2.57
C GLN A 192 -22.62 15.48 1.25
N VAL A 193 -22.38 14.50 0.37
CA VAL A 193 -23.12 14.38 -0.90
C VAL A 193 -24.60 14.07 -0.65
N PHE A 194 -24.91 13.21 0.32
CA PHE A 194 -26.30 12.95 0.74
C PHE A 194 -27.02 14.22 1.22
N ASP A 195 -26.35 15.05 2.03
CA ASP A 195 -26.90 16.30 2.57
C ASP A 195 -27.11 17.35 1.48
N GLU A 196 -26.20 17.46 0.52
CA GLU A 196 -26.34 18.35 -0.66
C GLU A 196 -27.59 18.01 -1.49
N LEU A 197 -27.97 16.73 -1.54
CA LEU A 197 -29.18 16.26 -2.23
C LEU A 197 -30.49 16.56 -1.48
N ASN A 198 -30.45 17.14 -0.28
CA ASN A 198 -31.64 17.39 0.56
C ASN A 198 -32.65 18.36 -0.09
N ASN A 199 -32.22 19.21 -1.02
CA ASN A 199 -33.08 20.13 -1.76
C ASN A 199 -33.76 19.50 -2.99
N THR A 200 -33.52 18.21 -3.26
CA THR A 200 -34.14 17.48 -4.35
C THR A 200 -35.50 16.89 -3.93
N SER A 201 -36.28 16.40 -4.88
CA SER A 201 -37.53 15.68 -4.61
C SER A 201 -37.32 14.21 -4.20
N LEU A 202 -36.07 13.78 -3.99
CA LEU A 202 -35.73 12.40 -3.67
C LEU A 202 -36.08 12.07 -2.21
N THR A 203 -36.54 10.85 -1.97
CA THR A 203 -36.62 10.33 -0.59
C THR A 203 -35.22 10.11 -0.01
N GLU A 204 -35.12 9.95 1.30
CA GLU A 204 -33.85 9.61 1.97
C GLU A 204 -33.17 8.37 1.36
N ALA A 205 -33.90 7.28 1.16
CA ALA A 205 -33.37 6.07 0.54
C ALA A 205 -32.87 6.34 -0.89
N GLN A 206 -33.61 7.14 -1.67
CA GLN A 206 -33.21 7.51 -3.03
C GLN A 206 -31.97 8.41 -3.07
N ARG A 207 -31.78 9.28 -2.07
CA ARG A 207 -30.54 10.07 -1.94
C ARG A 207 -29.35 9.17 -1.65
N TRP A 208 -29.50 8.17 -0.78
CA TRP A 208 -28.44 7.19 -0.53
C TRP A 208 -28.12 6.32 -1.74
N ASP A 209 -29.13 5.86 -2.47
CA ASP A 209 -28.94 5.15 -3.75
C ASP A 209 -28.17 6.03 -4.75
N MET A 210 -28.43 7.34 -4.77
CA MET A 210 -27.69 8.28 -5.60
C MET A 210 -26.21 8.40 -5.20
N VAL A 211 -25.93 8.48 -3.90
CA VAL A 211 -24.55 8.50 -3.39
C VAL A 211 -23.81 7.23 -3.82
N ALA A 212 -24.44 6.05 -3.70
CA ALA A 212 -23.85 4.80 -4.19
C ALA A 212 -23.54 4.85 -5.69
N TYR A 213 -24.41 5.46 -6.50
CA TYR A 213 -24.17 5.63 -7.92
C TYR A 213 -22.97 6.55 -8.23
N ILE A 214 -22.81 7.66 -7.49
CA ILE A 214 -21.66 8.57 -7.65
C ILE A 214 -20.36 7.85 -7.32
N TRP A 215 -20.33 7.06 -6.24
CA TRP A 215 -19.18 6.24 -5.86
C TRP A 215 -18.87 5.16 -6.91
N GLN A 216 -19.90 4.45 -7.38
CA GLN A 216 -19.78 3.43 -8.42
C GLN A 216 -19.24 4.01 -9.73
N SER A 217 -19.65 5.23 -10.10
CA SER A 217 -19.22 5.92 -11.32
C SER A 217 -17.73 6.32 -11.30
N ASN A 218 -17.12 6.36 -10.11
CA ASN A 218 -15.71 6.72 -9.90
C ASN A 218 -14.80 5.49 -9.66
N THR A 219 -15.31 4.29 -9.92
CA THR A 219 -14.54 3.05 -9.88
C THR A 219 -14.91 2.14 -11.05
N ASN A 220 -14.24 0.99 -11.17
CA ASN A 220 -14.53 -0.04 -12.15
C ASN A 220 -14.13 -1.42 -11.62
N LYS A 221 -14.50 -2.48 -12.34
CA LYS A 221 -14.25 -3.87 -11.90
C LYS A 221 -12.77 -4.18 -11.68
N GLU A 222 -11.88 -3.59 -12.47
CA GLU A 222 -10.43 -3.78 -12.34
C GLU A 222 -9.91 -3.11 -11.07
N SER A 223 -10.29 -1.86 -10.83
CA SER A 223 -9.94 -1.11 -9.62
C SER A 223 -10.41 -1.83 -8.35
N LEU A 224 -11.66 -2.32 -8.33
CA LEU A 224 -12.21 -3.09 -7.22
C LEU A 224 -11.46 -4.41 -7.00
N ALA A 225 -11.12 -5.14 -8.05
CA ALA A 225 -10.36 -6.39 -7.95
C ALA A 225 -8.93 -6.16 -7.44
N ASN A 226 -8.27 -5.10 -7.90
CA ASN A 226 -6.95 -4.70 -7.41
C ASN A 226 -7.00 -4.30 -5.94
N GLY A 227 -7.97 -3.47 -5.55
CA GLY A 227 -8.20 -3.04 -4.18
C GLY A 227 -8.48 -4.22 -3.25
N GLN A 228 -9.33 -5.17 -3.66
CA GLN A 228 -9.61 -6.40 -2.90
C GLN A 228 -8.35 -7.23 -2.67
N LYS A 229 -7.52 -7.42 -3.71
CA LYS A 229 -6.26 -8.16 -3.60
C LYS A 229 -5.31 -7.47 -2.61
N LEU A 230 -5.14 -6.15 -2.72
CA LEU A 230 -4.31 -5.37 -1.80
C LEU A 230 -4.83 -5.46 -0.37
N TYR A 231 -6.14 -5.34 -0.16
CA TYR A 231 -6.79 -5.45 1.13
C TYR A 231 -6.54 -6.81 1.79
N ALA A 232 -6.80 -7.90 1.07
CA ALA A 232 -6.60 -9.25 1.59
C ALA A 232 -5.15 -9.52 1.98
N GLN A 233 -4.19 -8.95 1.24
CA GLN A 233 -2.76 -9.15 1.48
C GLN A 233 -2.21 -8.29 2.63
N ASN A 234 -2.77 -7.09 2.86
CA ASN A 234 -2.10 -6.07 3.68
C ASN A 234 -2.96 -5.49 4.80
N CYS A 235 -4.29 -5.66 4.76
CA CYS A 235 -5.23 -4.98 5.65
C CYS A 235 -6.07 -5.96 6.49
N ALA A 236 -6.51 -7.08 5.89
CA ALA A 236 -7.44 -8.03 6.50
C ALA A 236 -6.94 -8.67 7.81
N ALA A 237 -5.62 -8.78 7.99
CA ALA A 237 -5.04 -9.33 9.22
C ALA A 237 -5.42 -8.51 10.47
N CYS A 238 -5.62 -7.20 10.33
CA CYS A 238 -6.06 -6.31 11.40
C CYS A 238 -7.55 -5.95 11.27
N HIS A 239 -8.03 -5.67 10.05
CA HIS A 239 -9.39 -5.18 9.83
C HIS A 239 -10.43 -6.28 9.55
N GLY A 240 -10.02 -7.55 9.55
CA GLY A 240 -10.89 -8.70 9.25
C GLY A 240 -11.08 -8.91 7.75
N GLU A 241 -11.30 -10.16 7.32
CA GLU A 241 -11.56 -10.48 5.90
C GLU A 241 -12.86 -9.81 5.40
N ASN A 242 -13.83 -9.62 6.30
CA ASN A 242 -15.11 -9.00 6.01
C ASN A 242 -15.14 -7.50 6.36
N GLY A 243 -14.01 -6.90 6.74
CA GLY A 243 -13.93 -5.48 7.09
C GLY A 243 -14.47 -5.12 8.48
N THR A 244 -14.82 -6.09 9.31
CA THR A 244 -15.50 -5.91 10.61
C THR A 244 -14.61 -5.44 11.76
N GLY A 245 -13.33 -5.13 11.50
CA GLY A 245 -12.38 -4.69 12.52
C GLY A 245 -11.92 -5.81 13.48
N ASP A 246 -12.30 -7.05 13.19
CA ASP A 246 -12.08 -8.27 14.00
C ASP A 246 -10.99 -9.16 13.41
N GLY A 247 -10.00 -8.55 12.75
CA GLY A 247 -8.85 -9.28 12.25
C GLY A 247 -8.16 -10.04 13.38
N VAL A 248 -7.46 -11.12 13.02
CA VAL A 248 -6.78 -12.01 13.98
C VAL A 248 -5.80 -11.29 14.92
N PHE A 249 -5.40 -10.06 14.61
CA PHE A 249 -4.52 -9.23 15.44
C PHE A 249 -5.18 -7.99 16.04
N ALA A 250 -6.49 -7.81 15.90
CA ALA A 250 -7.21 -6.67 16.45
C ALA A 250 -7.03 -6.57 17.97
N ASP A 251 -7.19 -7.70 18.67
CA ASP A 251 -7.09 -7.76 20.14
C ASP A 251 -5.63 -7.62 20.62
N ASP A 252 -4.68 -8.28 19.96
CA ASP A 252 -3.26 -8.21 20.30
C ASP A 252 -2.69 -6.81 20.12
N LEU A 253 -3.15 -6.08 19.10
CA LEU A 253 -2.76 -4.68 18.89
C LEU A 253 -3.30 -3.80 20.03
N ALA A 254 -4.58 -3.93 20.37
CA ALA A 254 -5.18 -3.19 21.47
C ALA A 254 -4.44 -3.44 22.80
N ALA A 255 -4.16 -4.71 23.12
CA ALA A 255 -3.46 -5.09 24.34
C ALA A 255 -1.99 -4.61 24.39
N SER A 256 -1.25 -4.73 23.28
CA SER A 256 0.15 -4.28 23.21
C SER A 256 0.30 -2.76 23.25
N GLY A 257 -0.68 -2.04 22.71
CA GLY A 257 -0.80 -0.59 22.83
C GLY A 257 -0.97 -0.11 24.24
N GLU A 258 -1.94 -0.69 24.95
CA GLU A 258 -2.18 -0.38 26.37
C GLU A 258 -0.91 -0.59 27.22
N ALA A 259 -0.20 -1.70 27.03
CA ALA A 259 1.02 -2.00 27.76
C ALA A 259 2.17 -1.02 27.46
N SER A 260 2.33 -0.61 26.19
CA SER A 260 3.39 0.33 25.78
C SER A 260 3.14 1.74 26.33
N MET A 261 1.87 2.17 26.37
CA MET A 261 1.49 3.50 26.81
C MET A 261 1.54 3.65 28.34
N GLN A 262 1.31 2.61 29.13
CA GLN A 262 1.39 2.68 30.62
C GLN A 262 2.72 3.25 31.17
N THR A 263 3.79 3.29 30.36
CA THR A 263 5.09 3.85 30.74
C THR A 263 5.25 5.34 30.44
N MET A 264 4.29 5.97 29.74
CA MET A 264 4.31 7.37 29.35
C MET A 264 3.48 8.23 30.31
N THR A 265 4.02 9.35 30.79
CA THR A 265 3.27 10.31 31.61
C THR A 265 2.14 10.94 30.78
N GLY A 266 0.88 10.74 31.20
CA GLY A 266 -0.32 11.21 30.49
C GLY A 266 -1.05 10.13 29.69
N ALA A 267 -0.53 8.90 29.67
CA ALA A 267 -1.09 7.76 28.94
C ALA A 267 -2.49 7.33 29.40
N ASP A 268 -2.88 7.69 30.61
CA ASP A 268 -4.22 7.52 31.19
C ASP A 268 -5.32 8.20 30.35
N THR A 269 -4.96 9.06 29.39
CA THR A 269 -5.87 9.67 28.40
C THR A 269 -5.71 9.14 26.96
N MET A 270 -4.72 8.29 26.70
CA MET A 270 -4.46 7.72 25.37
C MET A 270 -4.86 6.24 25.34
N MET A 271 -6.01 5.94 24.74
CA MET A 271 -6.45 4.56 24.47
C MET A 271 -6.06 4.18 23.05
N MET A 272 -5.38 3.05 22.88
CA MET A 272 -5.05 2.54 21.55
C MET A 272 -6.35 2.15 20.89
N GLN A 273 -6.63 2.75 19.74
CA GLN A 273 -7.87 2.47 19.04
C GLN A 273 -7.77 1.10 18.37
N THR A 274 -8.84 0.32 18.45
CA THR A 274 -8.98 -0.91 17.68
C THR A 274 -9.03 -0.59 16.18
N PRO A 275 -8.68 -1.55 15.31
CA PRO A 275 -8.90 -1.40 13.87
C PRO A 275 -10.34 -0.98 13.56
N VAL A 276 -10.50 -0.09 12.58
CA VAL A 276 -11.82 0.39 12.15
C VAL A 276 -12.64 -0.75 11.55
N ASP A 277 -13.93 -0.82 11.93
CA ASP A 277 -14.97 -1.59 11.27
C ASP A 277 -15.44 -0.83 10.01
N PHE A 278 -15.02 -1.29 8.84
CA PHE A 278 -15.42 -0.76 7.53
C PHE A 278 -16.86 -1.12 7.15
N THR A 279 -17.55 -1.96 7.92
CA THR A 279 -18.99 -2.23 7.75
C THR A 279 -19.87 -1.26 8.54
N ASP A 280 -19.32 -0.52 9.50
CA ASP A 280 -20.03 0.54 10.23
C ASP A 280 -20.32 1.75 9.31
N PRO A 281 -21.59 2.00 8.93
CA PRO A 281 -21.94 3.10 8.05
C PRO A 281 -21.72 4.46 8.70
N ALA A 282 -21.78 4.58 10.03
CA ALA A 282 -21.53 5.85 10.70
C ALA A 282 -20.09 6.31 10.45
N ARG A 283 -19.12 5.39 10.56
CA ARG A 283 -17.71 5.67 10.30
C ARG A 283 -17.43 5.91 8.82
N MET A 284 -17.83 4.96 7.98
CA MET A 284 -17.43 5.00 6.57
C MET A 284 -18.15 6.06 5.74
N LEU A 285 -19.42 6.37 6.04
CA LEU A 285 -20.16 7.37 5.26
C LEU A 285 -19.83 8.80 5.66
N GLY A 286 -19.21 9.02 6.81
CA GLY A 286 -18.73 10.34 7.21
C GLY A 286 -17.27 10.61 6.79
N ALA A 287 -16.51 9.57 6.44
CA ALA A 287 -15.18 9.69 5.85
C ALA A 287 -15.23 10.07 4.36
N SER A 288 -14.45 11.06 3.93
CA SER A 288 -14.18 11.31 2.50
C SER A 288 -13.08 10.39 1.99
N PRO A 289 -13.02 10.08 0.67
CA PRO A 289 -11.92 9.31 0.12
C PRO A 289 -10.56 9.97 0.36
N ALA A 290 -10.47 11.31 0.35
CA ALA A 290 -9.26 12.02 0.72
C ALA A 290 -8.84 11.79 2.18
N LEU A 291 -9.79 11.73 3.13
CA LEU A 291 -9.49 11.40 4.52
C LEU A 291 -8.91 9.98 4.63
N LEU A 292 -9.54 9.00 3.96
CA LEU A 292 -9.04 7.62 3.91
C LEU A 292 -7.66 7.54 3.25
N GLN A 293 -7.42 8.31 2.19
CA GLN A 293 -6.10 8.43 1.55
C GLN A 293 -5.06 8.90 2.57
N GLY A 294 -5.34 9.95 3.34
CA GLY A 294 -4.44 10.45 4.37
C GLY A 294 -4.13 9.41 5.45
N LYS A 295 -5.15 8.68 5.92
CA LYS A 295 -4.98 7.58 6.90
C LYS A 295 -4.11 6.46 6.37
N ILE A 296 -4.29 6.05 5.11
CA ILE A 296 -3.46 5.00 4.49
C ILE A 296 -2.02 5.51 4.29
N LEU A 297 -1.87 6.73 3.77
CA LEU A 297 -0.56 7.32 3.48
C LEU A 297 0.29 7.44 4.74
N ARG A 298 -0.28 7.98 5.83
CA ARG A 298 0.44 8.31 7.07
C ARG A 298 0.42 7.19 8.10
N GLY A 299 -0.58 6.30 8.05
CA GLY A 299 -0.98 5.48 9.20
C GLY A 299 -1.85 6.28 10.17
N GLY A 300 -2.38 5.61 11.19
CA GLY A 300 -3.20 6.24 12.22
C GLY A 300 -2.39 6.54 13.50
N MET A 301 -2.39 7.80 13.93
CA MET A 301 -1.77 8.15 15.21
C MET A 301 -2.55 7.50 16.36
N GLY A 302 -1.84 6.80 17.24
CA GLY A 302 -2.45 6.07 18.35
C GLY A 302 -3.21 4.80 17.97
N THR A 303 -3.11 4.33 16.70
CA THR A 303 -3.88 3.16 16.22
C THR A 303 -3.04 1.98 15.77
N GLY A 304 -1.71 1.97 16.00
CA GLY A 304 -0.81 0.90 15.57
C GLY A 304 -0.77 0.64 14.05
N MET A 305 -1.56 1.39 13.28
CA MET A 305 -1.70 1.26 11.83
C MET A 305 -0.43 1.77 11.15
N PRO A 306 0.26 0.94 10.36
CA PRO A 306 1.49 1.33 9.69
C PRO A 306 1.26 2.39 8.61
N MET A 307 2.31 3.13 8.29
CA MET A 307 2.37 4.02 7.14
C MET A 307 2.48 3.20 5.84
N TRP A 308 1.60 3.43 4.86
CA TRP A 308 1.63 2.72 3.57
C TRP A 308 2.06 3.60 2.39
N GLY A 309 2.25 4.91 2.58
CA GLY A 309 2.60 5.83 1.49
C GLY A 309 3.96 5.59 0.83
N SER A 310 4.91 4.93 1.51
CA SER A 310 6.18 4.52 0.91
C SER A 310 6.12 3.14 0.24
N ILE A 311 5.00 2.42 0.39
CA ILE A 311 4.81 1.05 -0.12
C ILE A 311 3.91 1.06 -1.35
N PHE A 312 2.75 1.72 -1.27
CA PHE A 312 1.77 1.72 -2.35
C PHE A 312 1.95 2.92 -3.27
N THR A 313 1.75 2.70 -4.57
CA THR A 313 1.58 3.79 -5.53
C THR A 313 0.27 4.51 -5.29
N GLU A 314 0.15 5.74 -5.80
CA GLU A 314 -1.09 6.52 -5.66
C GLU A 314 -2.31 5.77 -6.23
N LYS A 315 -2.15 5.13 -7.40
CA LYS A 315 -3.18 4.30 -8.00
C LYS A 315 -3.61 3.14 -7.09
N GLN A 316 -2.66 2.44 -6.47
CA GLN A 316 -2.95 1.33 -5.55
C GLN A 316 -3.75 1.80 -4.33
N ILE A 317 -3.43 2.99 -3.80
CA ILE A 317 -4.18 3.59 -2.69
C ILE A 317 -5.62 3.91 -3.13
N TRP A 318 -5.81 4.49 -4.31
CA TRP A 318 -7.16 4.77 -4.81
C TRP A 318 -7.96 3.51 -5.13
N ASP A 319 -7.33 2.46 -5.66
CA ASP A 319 -7.96 1.14 -5.87
C ASP A 319 -8.40 0.54 -4.52
N LEU A 320 -7.56 0.65 -3.48
CA LEU A 320 -7.88 0.20 -2.13
C LEU A 320 -9.07 0.97 -1.55
N ILE A 321 -9.08 2.30 -1.65
CA ILE A 321 -10.18 3.15 -1.15
C ILE A 321 -11.49 2.82 -1.85
N ALA A 322 -11.47 2.63 -3.18
CA ALA A 322 -12.66 2.24 -3.92
C ALA A 322 -13.23 0.89 -3.43
N TYR A 323 -12.35 -0.07 -3.11
CA TYR A 323 -12.74 -1.34 -2.52
C TYR A 323 -13.30 -1.18 -1.09
N LEU A 324 -12.73 -0.32 -0.24
CA LEU A 324 -13.26 -0.08 1.11
C LEU A 324 -14.72 0.39 1.09
N TYR A 325 -15.12 1.25 0.15
CA TYR A 325 -16.53 1.66 0.02
C TYR A 325 -17.45 0.55 -0.50
N SER A 326 -16.93 -0.55 -1.03
CA SER A 326 -17.76 -1.70 -1.43
C SER A 326 -18.38 -2.44 -0.22
N PHE A 327 -17.86 -2.23 1.00
CA PHE A 327 -18.52 -2.69 2.22
C PHE A 327 -19.82 -1.91 2.50
N GLN A 328 -19.92 -0.67 2.00
CA GLN A 328 -21.05 0.23 2.23
C GLN A 328 -22.08 0.24 1.10
N PHE A 329 -21.65 0.02 -0.15
CA PHE A 329 -22.51 0.18 -1.32
C PHE A 329 -22.63 -1.11 -2.13
N ASN A 330 -23.85 -1.39 -2.60
CA ASN A 330 -24.06 -2.42 -3.59
C ASN A 330 -23.87 -1.84 -5.00
N TYR A 331 -22.82 -2.29 -5.69
CA TYR A 331 -22.52 -1.93 -7.08
C TYR A 331 -23.13 -2.87 -8.13
N GLN A 332 -23.79 -3.96 -7.69
CA GLN A 332 -24.42 -4.99 -8.53
C GLN A 332 -25.93 -4.83 -8.68
#